data_AF-E1Z8Q9-F1
#
_entry.id   AF-E1Z8Q9-F1
#
_cell.length_a   1.000
_cell.length_b   1.000
_cell.length_c   1.000
_cell.angle_alpha   90.00
_cell.angle_beta   90.00
_cell.angle_gamma   90.00
#
_symmetry.space_group_name_H-M   'P 1'
#
loop_
_entity.id
_entity.type
_entity.pdbx_description
1 polymer ?
#
loop_
_entity_poly.entity_id
_entity_poly.type
_entity_poly.pdbx_seq_one_letter_code
_entity_poly.pdbx_strand_id
1 'polypeptide(L)'
;MDLDDASGKRKVPNVQARSAMLTGALIVGMCLGVIVSEKLYLITQEADLPEGAVAAVRSRKLEVQASAGTAVRRSTGKPRSELEEILQRVAPQGEVMIAISNMNLIHEQSLVMWLECVQRIEGLTNWLIVAIDEQLAAYCKEKGINHYYRPVVIPDSQKDTGSNHAISAMKYEIIREFLQLGWDVLLSDVDIATLQNPFDHLYRDSDVEGMTDGFDPLTAYGEIYGIDDATMGWSRYAQGTRHMAFNSGLFFIRANDKTIDLLTRIADKLSKQKEWDQSVWNEFIFFLSHGDYKSPQIIPRVMDYMKFMNTKVLFKQVRHMPKDQQPKPVMVHSNYHPDKSDRLRAIIAHYIKGDEHALDKFPGGSEPGS
;
A
#
# COMPACT_ATOMS: atom_id res chain seq x y z
N MET A 1 11.81 89.63 2.13
CA MET A 1 12.69 88.85 3.01
C MET A 1 12.26 87.40 2.84
N ASP A 2 12.53 86.76 1.71
CA ASP A 2 13.81 86.55 0.99
C ASP A 2 14.77 85.61 1.72
N LEU A 3 15.24 84.62 0.94
CA LEU A 3 16.34 83.65 1.11
C LEU A 3 15.96 82.39 1.91
N ASP A 4 15.97 81.15 1.41
CA ASP A 4 16.96 80.33 0.65
C ASP A 4 17.03 78.99 1.44
N ASP A 5 17.35 77.78 0.99
CA ASP A 5 17.80 77.21 -0.27
C ASP A 5 17.57 75.66 -0.19
N ALA A 6 17.88 75.01 -1.29
CA ALA A 6 17.59 73.67 -1.76
C ALA A 6 18.15 72.43 -1.00
N SER A 7 17.65 71.28 -1.49
CA SER A 7 18.34 69.97 -1.65
C SER A 7 18.14 68.86 -0.60
N GLY A 8 16.95 68.22 -0.63
CA GLY A 8 16.67 67.00 0.15
C GLY A 8 16.37 65.72 -0.66
N LYS A 9 16.44 65.74 -1.99
CA LYS A 9 16.06 64.58 -2.83
C LYS A 9 17.26 64.05 -3.62
N ARG A 10 17.98 63.08 -3.03
CA ARG A 10 18.77 61.99 -3.69
C ARG A 10 19.87 61.43 -2.77
N LYS A 11 19.52 60.70 -1.69
CA LYS A 11 20.49 59.82 -0.98
C LYS A 11 19.93 58.49 -0.45
N VAL A 12 18.66 58.17 -0.71
CA VAL A 12 18.00 56.95 -0.18
C VAL A 12 18.20 55.66 -1.01
N PRO A 13 18.42 55.65 -2.35
CA PRO A 13 18.51 54.39 -3.10
C PRO A 13 19.77 53.55 -2.81
N ASN A 14 20.85 54.19 -2.35
CA ASN A 14 22.16 53.54 -2.22
C ASN A 14 22.31 52.74 -0.92
N VAL A 15 21.53 53.05 0.12
CA VAL A 15 21.58 52.33 1.41
C VAL A 15 20.79 51.02 1.35
N GLN A 16 19.62 51.01 0.70
CA GLN A 16 18.81 49.80 0.54
C GLN A 16 19.48 48.78 -0.41
N ALA A 17 20.10 49.24 -1.50
CA ALA A 17 20.85 48.38 -2.40
C ALA A 17 22.09 47.76 -1.73
N ARG A 18 22.82 48.54 -0.92
CA ARG A 18 23.97 48.03 -0.13
C ARG A 18 23.53 47.07 0.97
N SER A 19 22.41 47.34 1.63
CA SER A 19 21.83 46.42 2.62
C SER A 19 21.42 45.09 1.99
N ALA A 20 20.74 45.11 0.84
CA ALA A 20 20.33 43.90 0.14
C ALA A 20 21.54 43.09 -0.35
N MET A 21 22.60 43.75 -0.83
CA MET A 21 23.84 43.09 -1.25
C MET A 21 24.60 42.47 -0.07
N LEU A 22 24.65 43.16 1.08
CA LEU A 22 25.26 42.62 2.31
C LEU A 22 24.45 41.45 2.88
N THR A 23 23.11 41.52 2.87
CA THR A 23 22.25 40.40 3.27
C THR A 23 22.39 39.21 2.33
N GLY A 24 22.45 39.44 1.01
CA GLY A 24 22.71 38.39 0.02
C GLY A 24 24.07 37.72 0.20
N ALA A 25 25.14 38.51 0.42
CA ALA A 25 26.47 37.99 0.69
C ALA A 25 26.53 37.21 2.02
N LEU A 26 25.80 37.65 3.05
CA LEU A 26 25.69 36.94 4.33
C LEU A 26 24.98 35.59 4.17
N ILE A 27 23.86 35.54 3.42
CA ILE A 27 23.12 34.29 3.18
C ILE A 27 23.97 33.31 2.37
N VAL A 28 24.63 33.77 1.29
CA VAL A 28 25.53 32.92 0.49
C VAL A 28 26.73 32.46 1.32
N GLY A 29 27.31 33.34 2.14
CA GLY A 29 28.38 33.01 3.08
C GLY A 29 27.97 31.99 4.14
N MET A 30 26.74 32.08 4.66
CA MET A 30 26.16 31.09 5.57
C MET A 30 25.90 29.75 4.87
N CYS A 31 25.32 29.74 3.67
CA CYS A 31 25.07 28.50 2.93
C CYS A 31 26.39 27.80 2.55
N LEU A 32 27.38 28.55 2.06
CA LEU A 32 28.72 28.01 1.78
C LEU A 32 29.42 27.58 3.06
N GLY A 33 29.27 28.33 4.15
CA GLY A 33 29.80 27.98 5.47
C GLY A 33 29.21 26.68 6.00
N VAL A 34 27.90 26.45 5.84
CA VAL A 34 27.23 25.19 6.20
C VAL A 34 27.71 24.05 5.32
N ILE A 35 27.79 24.22 4.00
CA ILE A 35 28.27 23.17 3.08
C ILE A 35 29.74 22.82 3.36
N VAL A 36 30.59 23.82 3.60
CA VAL A 36 32.02 23.60 3.90
C VAL A 36 32.18 22.99 5.29
N SER A 37 31.41 23.44 6.29
CA SER A 37 31.39 22.85 7.63
C SER A 37 30.87 21.41 7.60
N GLU A 38 29.86 21.11 6.80
CA GLU A 38 29.33 19.75 6.61
C GLU A 38 30.37 18.87 5.91
N LYS A 39 31.02 19.37 4.84
CA LYS A 39 32.10 18.66 4.15
C LYS A 39 33.29 18.40 5.07
N LEU A 40 33.72 19.37 5.86
CA LEU A 40 34.79 19.21 6.85
C LEU A 40 34.38 18.26 7.96
N TYR A 41 33.15 18.38 8.47
CA TYR A 41 32.60 17.48 9.50
C TYR A 41 32.56 16.03 9.02
N LEU A 42 32.12 15.81 7.78
CA LEU A 42 32.10 14.48 7.15
C LEU A 42 33.52 13.94 6.91
N ILE A 43 34.48 14.78 6.50
CA ILE A 43 35.89 14.39 6.34
C ILE A 43 36.52 14.05 7.69
N THR A 44 36.23 14.83 8.75
CA THR A 44 36.71 14.52 10.11
C THR A 44 36.07 13.26 10.66
N GLN A 45 34.78 13.01 10.38
CA GLN A 45 34.16 11.73 10.76
C GLN A 45 34.70 10.56 9.94
N GLU A 46 34.99 10.72 8.64
CA GLU A 46 35.63 9.67 7.85
C GLU A 46 37.04 9.32 8.36
N ALA A 47 37.77 10.30 8.91
CA ALA A 47 39.07 10.07 9.54
C ALA A 47 38.98 9.32 10.88
N ASP A 48 37.86 9.44 11.59
CA ASP A 48 37.57 8.75 12.86
C ASP A 48 36.88 7.38 12.68
N LEU A 49 36.49 7.04 11.44
CA LEU A 49 35.89 5.75 11.13
C LEU A 49 36.97 4.65 11.03
N PRO A 50 36.75 3.45 11.59
CA PRO A 50 37.65 2.33 11.43
C PRO A 50 37.91 2.02 9.95
N GLU A 51 39.15 1.65 9.63
CA GLU A 51 39.57 1.33 8.26
C GLU A 51 38.63 0.24 7.67
N GLY A 52 37.95 0.57 6.57
CA GLY A 52 36.97 -0.31 5.94
C GLY A 52 35.50 -0.07 6.31
N ALA A 53 35.16 0.83 7.23
CA ALA A 53 33.75 1.13 7.58
C ALA A 53 32.95 1.69 6.39
N VAL A 54 33.54 2.57 5.59
CA VAL A 54 32.91 3.11 4.36
C VAL A 54 32.74 2.00 3.30
N ALA A 55 33.71 1.09 3.21
CA ALA A 55 33.63 -0.08 2.35
C ALA A 55 32.54 -1.06 2.83
N ALA A 56 32.37 -1.22 4.14
CA ALA A 56 31.32 -2.02 4.76
C ALA A 56 29.91 -1.44 4.56
N VAL A 57 29.77 -0.11 4.53
CA VAL A 57 28.49 0.55 4.18
C VAL A 57 28.18 0.36 2.69
N ARG A 58 29.19 0.47 1.81
CA ARG A 58 29.03 0.20 0.37
C ARG A 58 28.75 -1.27 0.09
N SER A 59 29.39 -2.20 0.81
CA SER A 59 29.12 -3.63 0.71
C SER A 59 27.73 -3.98 1.22
N ARG A 60 27.24 -3.36 2.30
CA ARG A 60 25.85 -3.50 2.75
C ARG A 60 24.85 -3.01 1.71
N LYS A 61 25.14 -1.91 1.00
CA LYS A 61 24.28 -1.43 -0.10
C LYS A 61 24.22 -2.43 -1.26
N LEU A 62 25.32 -3.15 -1.53
CA LEU A 62 25.39 -4.25 -2.49
C LEU A 62 24.72 -5.54 -1.97
N GLU A 63 24.82 -5.85 -0.68
CA GLU A 63 24.14 -7.01 -0.04
C GLU A 63 22.62 -6.82 0.04
N VAL A 64 22.13 -5.60 0.26
CA VAL A 64 20.69 -5.29 0.19
C VAL A 64 20.16 -5.54 -1.23
N GLN A 65 20.96 -5.26 -2.26
CA GLN A 65 20.64 -5.67 -3.65
C GLN A 65 20.74 -7.19 -3.86
N ALA A 66 21.65 -7.89 -3.17
CA ALA A 66 21.81 -9.34 -3.27
C ALA A 66 20.76 -10.14 -2.48
N SER A 67 20.09 -9.53 -1.50
CA SER A 67 18.97 -10.13 -0.76
C SER A 67 17.61 -9.93 -1.42
N ALA A 68 17.53 -9.19 -2.54
CA ALA A 68 16.28 -9.02 -3.28
C ALA A 68 15.87 -10.36 -3.90
N GLY A 69 14.57 -10.70 -3.84
CA GLY A 69 14.07 -11.90 -4.50
C GLY A 69 14.43 -11.91 -5.98
N THR A 70 14.69 -13.09 -6.54
CA THR A 70 14.97 -13.24 -7.97
C THR A 70 13.69 -12.91 -8.74
N ALA A 71 13.69 -11.79 -9.46
CA ALA A 71 12.54 -11.37 -10.25
C ALA A 71 12.19 -12.43 -11.31
N VAL A 72 10.89 -12.72 -11.45
CA VAL A 72 10.40 -13.64 -12.48
C VAL A 72 10.38 -12.94 -13.82
N ARG A 73 11.05 -13.52 -14.82
CA ARG A 73 11.14 -12.92 -16.16
C ARG A 73 9.85 -13.17 -16.95
N ARG A 74 9.20 -12.09 -17.39
CA ARG A 74 8.06 -12.15 -18.32
C ARG A 74 8.49 -12.62 -19.71
N SER A 75 7.66 -13.46 -20.32
CA SER A 75 7.79 -13.83 -21.72
C SER A 75 7.17 -12.75 -22.61
N THR A 76 7.91 -12.28 -23.62
CA THR A 76 7.40 -11.40 -24.68
C THR A 76 7.01 -12.16 -25.95
N GLY A 77 7.14 -13.50 -25.93
CA GLY A 77 6.82 -14.37 -27.05
C GLY A 77 5.37 -14.88 -27.02
N LYS A 78 5.14 -15.98 -27.74
CA LYS A 78 3.84 -16.68 -27.76
C LYS A 78 3.36 -16.98 -26.32
N PRO A 79 2.11 -16.66 -25.96
CA PRO A 79 1.59 -16.92 -24.62
C PRO A 79 1.58 -18.43 -24.32
N ARG A 80 1.92 -18.78 -23.08
CA ARG A 80 1.98 -20.16 -22.56
C ARG A 80 0.64 -20.65 -22.01
N SER A 81 -0.25 -19.72 -21.67
CA SER A 81 -1.58 -19.98 -21.13
C SER A 81 -2.56 -18.88 -21.55
N GLU A 82 -3.86 -19.16 -21.40
CA GLU A 82 -4.93 -18.15 -21.59
C GLU A 82 -4.72 -16.93 -20.68
N LEU A 83 -4.32 -17.15 -19.43
CA LEU A 83 -4.00 -16.07 -18.50
C LEU A 83 -2.87 -15.18 -19.05
N GLU A 84 -1.78 -15.75 -19.56
CA GLU A 84 -0.68 -14.96 -20.12
C GLU A 84 -1.12 -14.16 -21.36
N GLU A 85 -1.98 -14.73 -22.21
CA GLU A 85 -2.54 -14.03 -23.36
C GLU A 85 -3.37 -12.81 -22.94
N ILE A 86 -4.24 -12.97 -21.93
CA ILE A 86 -5.03 -11.87 -21.36
C ILE A 86 -4.10 -10.81 -20.76
N LEU A 87 -3.09 -11.22 -19.99
CA LEU A 87 -2.16 -10.31 -19.32
C LEU A 87 -1.29 -9.50 -20.30
N GLN A 88 -0.83 -10.11 -21.39
CA GLN A 88 -0.09 -9.41 -22.43
C GLN A 88 -0.95 -8.29 -23.08
N ARG A 89 -2.26 -8.50 -23.19
CA ARG A 89 -3.20 -7.50 -23.73
C ARG A 89 -3.61 -6.44 -22.71
N VAL A 90 -3.97 -6.84 -21.50
CA VAL A 90 -4.56 -5.96 -20.47
C VAL A 90 -3.49 -5.19 -19.70
N ALA A 91 -2.37 -5.83 -19.40
CA ALA A 91 -1.31 -5.31 -18.54
C ALA A 91 0.08 -5.50 -19.19
N PRO A 92 0.33 -4.94 -20.39
CA PRO A 92 1.60 -5.14 -21.10
C PRO A 92 2.82 -4.65 -20.31
N GLN A 93 2.63 -3.69 -19.39
CA GLN A 93 3.70 -3.15 -18.54
C GLN A 93 4.07 -4.06 -17.37
N GLY A 94 3.29 -5.11 -17.09
CA GLY A 94 3.64 -6.14 -16.10
C GLY A 94 3.02 -5.96 -14.72
N GLU A 95 2.15 -4.96 -14.56
CA GLU A 95 1.42 -4.72 -13.31
C GLU A 95 -0.07 -4.79 -13.62
N VAL A 96 -0.83 -5.54 -12.84
CA VAL A 96 -2.28 -5.70 -13.03
C VAL A 96 -3.02 -5.61 -11.72
N MET A 97 -4.14 -4.89 -11.71
CA MET A 97 -5.07 -4.89 -10.60
C MET A 97 -6.13 -5.97 -10.82
N ILE A 98 -6.37 -6.81 -9.82
CA ILE A 98 -7.37 -7.88 -9.94
C ILE A 98 -8.40 -7.80 -8.82
N ALA A 99 -9.64 -8.15 -9.15
CA ALA A 99 -10.67 -8.50 -8.18
C ALA A 99 -11.12 -9.94 -8.45
N ILE A 100 -11.02 -10.80 -7.44
CA ILE A 100 -11.47 -12.20 -7.52
C ILE A 100 -12.92 -12.23 -7.03
N SER A 101 -13.85 -12.68 -7.87
CA SER A 101 -15.28 -12.52 -7.62
C SER A 101 -16.11 -13.64 -8.23
N ASN A 102 -17.37 -13.71 -7.80
CA ASN A 102 -18.44 -14.56 -8.32
C ASN A 102 -19.68 -13.72 -8.70
N MET A 103 -20.67 -14.35 -9.33
CA MET A 103 -21.89 -13.69 -9.81
C MET A 103 -22.77 -13.14 -8.69
N ASN A 104 -22.74 -13.73 -7.48
CA ASN A 104 -23.52 -13.22 -6.35
C ASN A 104 -23.12 -11.78 -6.00
N LEU A 105 -21.85 -11.41 -6.19
CA LEU A 105 -21.36 -10.06 -5.91
C LEU A 105 -21.84 -9.02 -6.95
N ILE A 106 -22.30 -9.44 -8.13
CA ILE A 106 -23.08 -8.58 -9.03
C ILE A 106 -24.48 -8.36 -8.46
N HIS A 107 -25.15 -9.43 -8.01
CA HIS A 107 -26.50 -9.34 -7.43
C HIS A 107 -26.52 -8.46 -6.17
N GLU A 108 -25.51 -8.58 -5.32
CA GLU A 108 -25.30 -7.75 -4.11
C GLU A 108 -24.82 -6.31 -4.40
N GLN A 109 -24.60 -5.96 -5.67
CA GLN A 109 -24.10 -4.66 -6.15
C GLN A 109 -22.65 -4.32 -5.77
N SER A 110 -21.98 -5.10 -4.92
CA SER A 110 -20.58 -4.84 -4.53
C SER A 110 -19.63 -4.81 -5.72
N LEU A 111 -19.69 -5.80 -6.62
CA LEU A 111 -18.87 -5.79 -7.83
C LEU A 111 -19.29 -4.70 -8.83
N VAL A 112 -20.58 -4.34 -8.87
CA VAL A 112 -21.07 -3.24 -9.72
C VAL A 112 -20.45 -1.91 -9.27
N MET A 113 -20.42 -1.65 -7.97
CA MET A 113 -19.79 -0.46 -7.39
C MET A 113 -18.27 -0.45 -7.62
N TRP A 114 -17.61 -1.60 -7.49
CA TRP A 114 -16.19 -1.72 -7.80
C TRP A 114 -15.90 -1.39 -9.27
N LEU A 115 -16.71 -1.93 -10.20
CA LEU A 115 -16.62 -1.64 -11.64
C LEU A 115 -16.85 -0.15 -11.93
N GLU A 116 -17.87 0.48 -11.32
CA GLU A 116 -18.11 1.95 -11.42
C GLU A 116 -16.87 2.75 -11.00
N CYS A 117 -16.20 2.33 -9.93
CA CYS A 117 -15.01 3.00 -9.42
C CYS A 117 -13.81 2.90 -10.37
N VAL A 118 -13.55 1.73 -10.96
CA VAL A 118 -12.35 1.52 -11.79
C VAL A 118 -12.56 2.03 -13.23
N GLN A 119 -13.74 1.82 -13.81
CA GLN A 119 -14.02 2.14 -15.21
C GLN A 119 -14.03 3.66 -15.48
N ARG A 120 -14.31 4.48 -14.47
CA ARG A 120 -14.31 5.94 -14.61
C ARG A 120 -12.92 6.58 -14.58
N ILE A 121 -11.88 5.86 -14.16
CA ILE A 121 -10.55 6.43 -13.97
C ILE A 121 -9.85 6.45 -15.32
N GLU A 122 -9.63 7.66 -15.85
CA GLU A 122 -8.90 7.85 -17.10
C GLU A 122 -7.47 7.28 -17.00
N GLY A 123 -7.08 6.49 -18.01
CA GLY A 123 -5.76 5.87 -18.06
C GLY A 123 -5.60 4.58 -17.24
N LEU A 124 -6.55 4.21 -16.37
CA LEU A 124 -6.51 2.95 -15.64
C LEU A 124 -7.04 1.81 -16.52
N THR A 125 -6.14 1.16 -17.27
CA THR A 125 -6.49 0.08 -18.21
C THR A 125 -6.06 -1.31 -17.75
N ASN A 126 -5.07 -1.39 -16.86
CA ASN A 126 -4.45 -2.63 -16.41
C ASN A 126 -5.18 -3.25 -15.22
N TRP A 127 -6.46 -3.56 -15.41
CA TRP A 127 -7.29 -4.27 -14.43
C TRP A 127 -8.14 -5.35 -15.09
N LEU A 128 -8.46 -6.40 -14.33
CA LEU A 128 -9.34 -7.48 -14.78
C LEU A 128 -10.09 -8.12 -13.60
N ILE A 129 -11.21 -8.79 -13.93
CA ILE A 129 -11.96 -9.62 -12.99
C ILE A 129 -11.50 -11.08 -13.11
N VAL A 130 -11.10 -11.70 -12.01
CA VAL A 130 -10.95 -13.16 -11.98
C VAL A 130 -12.29 -13.75 -11.59
N ALA A 131 -12.99 -14.30 -12.59
CA ALA A 131 -14.31 -14.89 -12.41
C ALA A 131 -14.15 -16.35 -11.94
N ILE A 132 -14.69 -16.69 -10.77
CA ILE A 132 -14.59 -18.04 -10.20
C ILE A 132 -15.78 -18.95 -10.52
N ASP A 133 -16.80 -18.41 -11.20
CA ASP A 133 -17.94 -19.15 -11.73
C ASP A 133 -18.26 -18.75 -13.18
N GLU A 134 -18.93 -19.66 -13.89
CA GLU A 134 -19.25 -19.51 -15.31
C GLU A 134 -20.22 -18.35 -15.58
N GLN A 135 -21.13 -18.04 -14.64
CA GLN A 135 -22.13 -16.99 -14.82
C GLN A 135 -21.46 -15.61 -14.83
N LEU A 136 -20.51 -15.38 -13.93
CA LEU A 136 -19.75 -14.14 -13.93
C LEU A 136 -18.84 -14.04 -15.17
N ALA A 137 -18.21 -15.15 -15.60
CA ALA A 137 -17.41 -15.15 -16.82
C ALA A 137 -18.27 -14.77 -18.05
N ALA A 138 -19.47 -15.36 -18.17
CA ALA A 138 -20.43 -15.02 -19.23
C ALA A 138 -20.88 -13.55 -19.15
N TYR A 139 -21.17 -13.04 -17.95
CA TYR A 139 -21.51 -11.64 -17.72
C TYR A 139 -20.38 -10.70 -18.16
N CYS A 140 -19.14 -10.96 -17.73
CA CYS A 140 -17.98 -10.15 -18.12
C CYS A 140 -17.77 -10.17 -19.65
N LYS A 141 -17.92 -11.33 -20.28
CA LYS A 141 -17.86 -11.46 -21.74
C LYS A 141 -18.93 -10.64 -22.45
N GLU A 142 -20.19 -10.72 -22.01
CA GLU A 142 -21.30 -9.94 -22.58
C GLU A 142 -21.06 -8.43 -22.45
N LYS A 143 -20.50 -7.99 -21.32
CA LYS A 143 -20.23 -6.56 -21.04
C LYS A 143 -18.89 -6.05 -21.57
N GLY A 144 -18.08 -6.90 -22.22
CA GLY A 144 -16.75 -6.50 -22.69
C GLY A 144 -15.77 -6.16 -21.56
N ILE A 145 -15.98 -6.72 -20.36
CA ILE A 145 -15.12 -6.52 -19.19
C ILE A 145 -13.92 -7.48 -19.31
N ASN A 146 -12.71 -6.97 -19.10
CA ASN A 146 -11.50 -7.80 -19.01
C ASN A 146 -11.66 -8.81 -17.88
N HIS A 147 -11.59 -10.10 -18.21
CA HIS A 147 -11.74 -11.15 -17.22
C HIS A 147 -10.86 -12.36 -17.54
N TYR A 148 -10.56 -13.13 -16.49
CA TYR A 148 -9.97 -14.46 -16.56
C TYR A 148 -10.90 -15.43 -15.84
N TYR A 149 -11.34 -16.50 -16.51
CA TYR A 149 -12.17 -17.52 -15.88
C TYR A 149 -11.28 -18.56 -15.18
N ARG A 150 -11.42 -18.66 -13.86
CA ARG A 150 -10.68 -19.59 -13.02
C ARG A 150 -11.63 -20.30 -12.07
N PRO A 151 -12.27 -21.40 -12.50
CA PRO A 151 -13.33 -22.05 -11.74
C PRO A 151 -12.84 -22.52 -10.37
N VAL A 152 -13.77 -22.50 -9.41
CA VAL A 152 -13.52 -23.10 -8.10
C VAL A 152 -13.41 -24.62 -8.25
N VAL A 153 -12.21 -25.16 -8.10
CA VAL A 153 -11.99 -26.61 -7.96
C VAL A 153 -11.81 -26.91 -6.47
N ILE A 154 -12.85 -27.41 -5.80
CA ILE A 154 -12.76 -27.86 -4.40
C ILE A 154 -12.37 -29.35 -4.44
N PRO A 155 -11.17 -29.74 -4.00
CA PRO A 155 -10.81 -31.15 -3.89
C PRO A 155 -11.76 -31.89 -2.94
N ASP A 156 -12.01 -33.17 -3.18
CA ASP A 156 -12.90 -33.98 -2.32
C ASP A 156 -12.48 -33.98 -0.84
N SER A 157 -11.18 -33.80 -0.56
CA SER A 157 -10.61 -33.68 0.79
C SER A 157 -11.02 -32.41 1.55
N GLN A 158 -11.64 -31.44 0.87
CA GLN A 158 -12.06 -30.15 1.42
C GLN A 158 -13.58 -29.99 1.53
N LYS A 159 -14.36 -31.06 1.30
CA LYS A 159 -15.83 -31.03 1.44
C LYS A 159 -16.31 -30.63 2.86
N ASP A 160 -15.50 -30.89 3.90
CA ASP A 160 -15.80 -30.58 5.31
C ASP A 160 -15.09 -29.32 5.85
N THR A 161 -14.27 -28.66 5.03
CA THR A 161 -13.69 -27.34 5.32
C THR A 161 -14.62 -26.30 4.71
N GLY A 162 -15.28 -25.49 5.54
CA GLY A 162 -16.36 -24.59 5.09
C GLY A 162 -16.00 -23.74 3.86
N SER A 163 -17.01 -23.42 3.04
CA SER A 163 -16.88 -22.80 1.71
C SER A 163 -15.91 -21.61 1.66
N ASN A 164 -15.87 -20.78 2.71
CA ASN A 164 -15.05 -19.59 2.75
C ASN A 164 -13.55 -19.90 2.80
N HIS A 165 -13.13 -21.00 3.43
CA HIS A 165 -11.71 -21.34 3.54
C HIS A 165 -11.12 -21.85 2.22
N ALA A 166 -11.88 -22.68 1.49
CA ALA A 166 -11.49 -23.12 0.15
C ALA A 166 -11.35 -21.94 -0.82
N ILE A 167 -12.24 -20.95 -0.72
CA ILE A 167 -12.16 -19.70 -1.48
C ILE A 167 -10.92 -18.89 -1.07
N SER A 168 -10.62 -18.81 0.22
CA SER A 168 -9.42 -18.11 0.70
C SER A 168 -8.11 -18.76 0.25
N ALA A 169 -7.98 -20.08 0.28
CA ALA A 169 -6.78 -20.76 -0.24
C ALA A 169 -6.62 -20.49 -1.74
N MET A 170 -7.72 -20.60 -2.48
CA MET A 170 -7.77 -20.34 -3.93
C MET A 170 -7.35 -18.92 -4.30
N LYS A 171 -7.70 -17.91 -3.50
CA LYS A 171 -7.23 -16.53 -3.70
C LYS A 171 -5.71 -16.46 -3.87
N TYR A 172 -4.95 -17.09 -2.98
CA TYR A 172 -3.49 -17.05 -3.03
C TYR A 172 -2.91 -17.93 -4.15
N GLU A 173 -3.58 -19.03 -4.51
CA GLU A 173 -3.21 -19.82 -5.69
C GLU A 173 -3.38 -19.03 -6.99
N ILE A 174 -4.51 -18.34 -7.14
CA ILE A 174 -4.80 -17.46 -8.28
C ILE A 174 -3.70 -16.40 -8.39
N ILE A 175 -3.41 -15.67 -7.31
CA ILE A 175 -2.37 -14.62 -7.35
C ILE A 175 -1.00 -15.22 -7.70
N ARG A 176 -0.68 -16.41 -7.18
CA ARG A 176 0.58 -17.11 -7.49
C ARG A 176 0.71 -17.43 -8.99
N GLU A 177 -0.38 -17.81 -9.66
CA GLU A 177 -0.37 -18.07 -11.11
C GLU A 177 0.08 -16.83 -11.91
N PHE A 178 -0.31 -15.62 -11.48
CA PHE A 178 0.11 -14.36 -12.11
C PHE A 178 1.60 -14.08 -11.84
N LEU A 179 2.05 -14.26 -10.59
CA LEU A 179 3.45 -14.04 -10.22
C LEU A 179 4.39 -15.01 -10.97
N GLN A 180 3.98 -16.26 -11.16
CA GLN A 180 4.74 -17.27 -11.93
C GLN A 180 4.89 -16.92 -13.41
N LEU A 181 3.97 -16.13 -13.96
CA LEU A 181 4.10 -15.58 -15.32
C LEU A 181 4.97 -14.32 -15.36
N GLY A 182 5.25 -13.70 -14.20
CA GLY A 182 6.09 -12.51 -14.06
C GLY A 182 5.30 -11.19 -13.96
N TRP A 183 3.99 -11.24 -13.69
CA TRP A 183 3.17 -10.05 -13.49
C TRP A 183 3.08 -9.72 -12.00
N ASP A 184 3.36 -8.47 -11.65
CA ASP A 184 3.09 -7.90 -10.33
C ASP A 184 1.57 -7.67 -10.20
N VAL A 185 1.02 -7.93 -9.01
CA VAL A 185 -0.44 -7.93 -8.79
C VAL A 185 -0.81 -6.93 -7.70
N LEU A 186 -1.76 -6.05 -8.00
CA LEU A 186 -2.53 -5.31 -6.99
C LEU A 186 -3.84 -6.06 -6.74
N LEU A 187 -3.96 -6.77 -5.63
CA LEU A 187 -5.23 -7.37 -5.23
C LEU A 187 -6.15 -6.28 -4.67
N SER A 188 -7.41 -6.30 -5.10
CA SER A 188 -8.51 -5.54 -4.49
C SER A 188 -9.72 -6.45 -4.26
N ASP A 189 -10.15 -6.56 -3.00
CA ASP A 189 -11.49 -7.03 -2.69
C ASP A 189 -12.57 -6.09 -3.29
N VAL A 190 -13.78 -6.62 -3.48
CA VAL A 190 -14.87 -5.91 -4.15
C VAL A 190 -15.56 -4.86 -3.26
N ASP A 191 -15.30 -4.87 -1.95
CA ASP A 191 -15.79 -3.88 -0.98
C ASP A 191 -14.83 -2.68 -0.81
N ILE A 192 -13.98 -2.46 -1.82
CA ILE A 192 -13.04 -1.34 -1.92
C ILE A 192 -13.51 -0.34 -2.97
N ALA A 193 -13.53 0.94 -2.62
CA ALA A 193 -13.73 2.04 -3.56
C ALA A 193 -12.38 2.53 -4.12
N THR A 194 -12.17 2.38 -5.42
CA THR A 194 -11.01 2.95 -6.13
C THR A 194 -11.31 4.38 -6.57
N LEU A 195 -10.61 5.34 -5.95
CA LEU A 195 -10.88 6.76 -6.10
C LEU A 195 -9.89 7.49 -7.03
N GLN A 196 -8.67 6.98 -7.13
CA GLN A 196 -7.62 7.46 -8.03
C GLN A 196 -6.90 6.27 -8.67
N ASN A 197 -6.09 6.51 -9.72
CA ASN A 197 -5.26 5.46 -10.29
C ASN A 197 -4.27 4.94 -9.22
N PRO A 198 -4.42 3.71 -8.70
CA PRO A 198 -3.61 3.25 -7.58
C PRO A 198 -2.14 3.08 -7.94
N PHE A 199 -1.83 2.79 -9.22
CA PHE A 199 -0.47 2.58 -9.69
C PHE A 199 0.40 3.83 -9.61
N ASP A 200 -0.18 5.03 -9.59
CA ASP A 200 0.55 6.29 -9.43
C ASP A 200 0.98 6.54 -7.97
N HIS A 201 0.55 5.68 -7.03
CA HIS A 201 0.72 5.88 -5.60
C HIS A 201 1.42 4.70 -4.88
N LEU A 202 1.86 3.68 -5.60
CA LEU A 202 2.66 2.56 -5.07
C LEU A 202 4.15 2.91 -5.04
N TYR A 203 4.86 2.47 -4.00
CA TYR A 203 6.30 2.76 -3.77
C TYR A 203 7.23 1.91 -4.63
N ARG A 204 6.87 0.64 -4.85
CA ARG A 204 7.57 -0.41 -5.58
C ARG A 204 8.97 -0.74 -5.05
N ASP A 205 9.26 -0.44 -3.79
CA ASP A 205 10.56 -0.67 -3.16
C ASP A 205 10.60 -1.90 -2.25
N SER A 206 9.52 -2.68 -2.22
CA SER A 206 9.34 -3.86 -1.35
C SER A 206 8.76 -5.04 -2.12
N ASP A 207 8.84 -6.25 -1.54
CA ASP A 207 8.23 -7.46 -2.11
C ASP A 207 6.70 -7.40 -2.02
N VAL A 208 6.18 -6.84 -0.92
CA VAL A 208 4.75 -6.64 -0.64
C VAL A 208 4.53 -5.23 -0.11
N GLU A 209 3.61 -4.49 -0.72
CA GLU A 209 3.03 -3.27 -0.16
C GLU A 209 1.60 -3.57 0.28
N GLY A 210 1.31 -3.53 1.58
CA GLY A 210 0.00 -3.87 2.13
C GLY A 210 -0.75 -2.65 2.67
N MET A 211 -2.07 -2.63 2.48
CA MET A 211 -2.92 -1.77 3.30
C MET A 211 -2.85 -2.25 4.76
N THR A 212 -2.72 -1.32 5.70
CA THR A 212 -2.74 -1.63 7.13
C THR A 212 -4.14 -1.54 7.71
N ASP A 213 -4.47 -2.44 8.63
CA ASP A 213 -5.62 -2.30 9.53
C ASP A 213 -5.33 -1.28 10.65
N GLY A 214 -4.10 -0.78 10.76
CA GLY A 214 -3.76 0.38 11.58
C GLY A 214 -4.54 1.63 11.15
N PHE A 215 -4.76 2.53 12.11
CA PHE A 215 -5.58 3.72 11.88
C PHE A 215 -4.89 5.02 12.31
N ASP A 216 -3.67 4.96 12.82
CA ASP A 216 -2.81 6.09 13.14
C ASP A 216 -1.34 5.68 12.89
N PRO A 217 -0.36 6.59 12.92
CA PRO A 217 1.02 6.24 12.60
C PRO A 217 1.60 5.11 13.47
N LEU A 218 1.26 5.07 14.76
CA LEU A 218 1.77 4.04 15.69
C LEU A 218 1.21 2.65 15.37
N THR A 219 -0.09 2.56 15.09
CA THR A 219 -0.74 1.29 14.74
C THR A 219 -0.46 0.88 13.30
N ALA A 220 -0.30 1.83 12.38
CA ALA A 220 -0.02 1.62 10.96
C ALA A 220 1.41 1.17 10.69
N TYR A 221 2.39 1.89 11.24
CA TYR A 221 3.82 1.67 10.98
C TYR A 221 4.52 0.87 12.09
N GLY A 222 3.85 0.70 13.22
CA GLY A 222 4.35 0.00 14.38
C GLY A 222 4.98 0.90 15.43
N GLU A 223 5.11 0.33 16.62
CA GLU A 223 5.73 0.97 17.77
C GLU A 223 6.63 -0.01 18.53
N ILE A 224 7.59 0.55 19.25
CA ILE A 224 8.33 -0.17 20.30
C ILE A 224 7.54 0.01 21.58
N TYR A 225 7.10 -1.09 22.19
CA TYR A 225 6.42 -1.08 23.48
C TYR A 225 7.35 -1.58 24.58
N GLY A 226 7.17 -1.06 25.79
CA GLY A 226 7.92 -1.47 26.97
C GLY A 226 7.24 -2.61 27.73
N ILE A 227 8.05 -3.49 28.31
CA ILE A 227 7.65 -4.50 29.29
C ILE A 227 8.25 -4.09 30.63
N ASP A 228 7.44 -4.16 31.69
CA ASP A 228 7.86 -3.90 33.07
C ASP A 228 7.58 -5.14 33.92
N ASP A 229 8.65 -5.85 34.30
CA ASP A 229 8.62 -6.94 35.27
C ASP A 229 9.46 -6.58 36.49
N ALA A 230 8.81 -6.08 37.54
CA ALA A 230 9.45 -5.64 38.77
C ALA A 230 10.26 -6.74 39.49
N THR A 231 9.98 -8.03 39.21
CA THR A 231 10.69 -9.16 39.84
C THR A 231 12.08 -9.39 39.25
N MET A 232 12.38 -8.82 38.09
CA MET A 232 13.61 -9.07 37.32
C MET A 232 14.79 -8.16 37.69
N GLY A 233 14.65 -7.29 38.70
CA GLY A 233 15.74 -6.44 39.20
C GLY A 233 16.34 -5.54 38.10
N TRP A 234 17.62 -5.73 37.78
CA TRP A 234 18.30 -4.96 36.72
C TRP A 234 17.66 -5.17 35.33
N SER A 235 17.09 -6.35 35.07
CA SER A 235 16.43 -6.69 33.80
C SER A 235 14.93 -6.36 33.80
N ARG A 236 14.46 -5.47 34.70
CA ARG A 236 13.04 -5.09 34.84
C ARG A 236 12.42 -4.56 33.55
N TYR A 237 13.17 -3.81 32.77
CA TYR A 237 12.70 -3.18 31.54
C TYR A 237 13.19 -3.93 30.32
N ALA A 238 12.25 -4.36 29.48
CA ALA A 238 12.52 -4.91 28.16
C ALA A 238 11.65 -4.19 27.12
N GLN A 239 11.95 -4.43 25.84
CA GLN A 239 11.23 -3.81 24.73
C GLN A 239 10.81 -4.88 23.72
N GLY A 240 9.64 -4.68 23.13
CA GLY A 240 9.14 -5.45 21.99
C GLY A 240 8.61 -4.54 20.90
N THR A 241 8.29 -5.10 19.74
CA THR A 241 7.67 -4.39 18.62
C THR A 241 6.25 -4.90 18.40
N ARG A 242 5.35 -4.01 18.00
CA ARG A 242 4.00 -4.38 17.56
C ARG A 242 3.49 -3.41 16.50
N HIS A 243 2.62 -3.90 15.62
CA HIS A 243 1.85 -3.13 14.65
C HIS A 243 0.53 -3.86 14.39
N MET A 244 -0.43 -3.19 13.77
CA MET A 244 -1.65 -3.85 13.30
C MET A 244 -1.37 -4.72 12.08
N ALA A 245 -2.30 -5.63 11.81
CA ALA A 245 -2.22 -6.55 10.69
C ALA A 245 -2.18 -5.81 9.35
N PHE A 246 -1.46 -6.37 8.38
CA PHE A 246 -1.73 -6.10 6.98
C PHE A 246 -3.07 -6.72 6.60
N ASN A 247 -3.87 -5.95 5.89
CA ASN A 247 -5.15 -6.41 5.39
C ASN A 247 -4.94 -7.41 4.23
N SER A 248 -5.68 -8.52 4.21
CA SER A 248 -5.56 -9.53 3.14
C SER A 248 -6.46 -9.29 1.92
N GLY A 249 -7.17 -8.16 1.89
CA GLY A 249 -8.05 -7.73 0.79
C GLY A 249 -7.49 -6.59 -0.07
N LEU A 250 -6.40 -5.93 0.36
CA LEU A 250 -5.74 -4.88 -0.43
C LEU A 250 -4.22 -4.90 -0.25
N PHE A 251 -3.51 -5.39 -1.26
CA PHE A 251 -2.04 -5.35 -1.30
C PHE A 251 -1.51 -5.40 -2.74
N PHE A 252 -0.35 -4.77 -2.95
CA PHE A 252 0.47 -4.94 -4.13
C PHE A 252 1.60 -5.93 -3.84
N ILE A 253 1.82 -6.90 -4.72
CA ILE A 253 2.80 -7.95 -4.55
C ILE A 253 3.61 -8.13 -5.84
N ARG A 254 4.93 -8.15 -5.69
CA ARG A 254 5.86 -8.28 -6.82
C ARG A 254 6.08 -9.73 -7.21
N ALA A 255 6.31 -10.00 -8.48
CA ALA A 255 6.64 -11.33 -9.02
C ALA A 255 8.12 -11.67 -8.79
N ASN A 256 8.40 -12.42 -7.73
CA ASN A 256 9.73 -12.98 -7.45
C ASN A 256 9.62 -14.34 -6.74
N ASP A 257 10.75 -15.00 -6.57
CA ASP A 257 10.85 -16.30 -5.88
C ASP A 257 10.30 -16.28 -4.45
N LYS A 258 10.58 -15.23 -3.67
CA LYS A 258 10.13 -15.12 -2.28
C LYS A 258 8.62 -14.93 -2.15
N THR A 259 8.02 -14.10 -2.99
CA THR A 259 6.57 -13.87 -2.99
C THR A 259 5.82 -15.09 -3.51
N ILE A 260 6.39 -15.83 -4.47
CA ILE A 260 5.85 -17.13 -4.88
C ILE A 260 5.92 -18.14 -3.74
N ASP A 261 7.04 -18.21 -2.99
CA ASP A 261 7.16 -19.07 -1.81
C ASP A 261 6.14 -18.68 -0.72
N LEU A 262 6.00 -17.37 -0.45
CA LEU A 262 5.00 -16.83 0.47
C LEU A 262 3.58 -17.30 0.12
N LEU A 263 3.13 -17.06 -1.12
CA LEU A 263 1.77 -17.44 -1.55
C LEU A 263 1.58 -18.96 -1.58
N THR A 264 2.63 -19.72 -1.92
CA THR A 264 2.60 -21.18 -1.90
C THR A 264 2.34 -21.70 -0.49
N ARG A 265 3.02 -21.16 0.52
CA ARG A 265 2.88 -21.57 1.92
C ARG A 265 1.54 -21.16 2.52
N ILE A 266 1.04 -19.96 2.20
CA ILE A 266 -0.27 -19.52 2.65
C ILE A 266 -1.37 -20.43 2.07
N ALA A 267 -1.33 -20.69 0.75
CA ALA A 267 -2.28 -21.58 0.10
C ALA A 267 -2.22 -23.00 0.70
N ASP A 268 -1.01 -23.55 0.89
CA ASP A 268 -0.81 -24.87 1.50
C ASP A 268 -1.40 -24.94 2.92
N LYS A 269 -1.11 -23.95 3.77
CA LYS A 269 -1.64 -23.91 5.14
C LYS A 269 -3.17 -23.78 5.17
N LEU A 270 -3.73 -22.85 4.39
CA LEU A 270 -5.20 -22.65 4.32
C LEU A 270 -5.92 -23.85 3.69
N SER A 271 -5.25 -24.61 2.82
CA SER A 271 -5.82 -25.84 2.23
C SER A 271 -5.96 -27.00 3.24
N LYS A 272 -5.20 -26.94 4.34
CA LYS A 272 -5.11 -28.01 5.37
C LYS A 272 -5.74 -27.63 6.70
N GLN A 273 -5.85 -26.34 7.01
CA GLN A 273 -6.21 -25.84 8.33
C GLN A 273 -7.37 -24.83 8.26
N LYS A 274 -8.27 -24.88 9.24
CA LYS A 274 -9.41 -23.94 9.36
C LYS A 274 -8.95 -22.64 10.04
N GLU A 275 -8.20 -21.83 9.31
CA GLU A 275 -7.70 -20.55 9.79
C GLU A 275 -8.27 -19.37 9.01
N TRP A 276 -8.24 -18.18 9.62
CA TRP A 276 -8.57 -16.94 8.95
C TRP A 276 -7.41 -16.53 8.05
N ASP A 277 -7.71 -16.22 6.79
CA ASP A 277 -6.71 -15.94 5.77
C ASP A 277 -5.82 -14.74 6.11
N GLN A 278 -6.40 -13.71 6.73
CA GLN A 278 -5.62 -12.55 7.17
C GLN A 278 -4.62 -12.93 8.28
N SER A 279 -4.99 -13.84 9.19
CA SER A 279 -4.07 -14.32 10.22
C SER A 279 -2.90 -15.07 9.60
N VAL A 280 -3.16 -16.00 8.67
CA VAL A 280 -2.12 -16.77 7.98
C VAL A 280 -1.22 -15.86 7.13
N TRP A 281 -1.81 -14.90 6.40
CA TRP A 281 -1.09 -13.88 5.65
C TRP A 281 -0.08 -13.13 6.52
N ASN A 282 -0.51 -12.64 7.69
CA ASN A 282 0.36 -11.90 8.61
C ASN A 282 1.39 -12.80 9.30
N GLU A 283 1.03 -14.04 9.64
CA GLU A 283 1.97 -15.02 10.20
C GLU A 283 3.18 -15.22 9.28
N PHE A 284 2.93 -15.52 8.00
CA PHE A 284 4.03 -15.77 7.05
C PHE A 284 4.83 -14.52 6.70
N ILE A 285 4.26 -13.32 6.82
CA ILE A 285 5.00 -12.07 6.58
C ILE A 285 5.88 -11.69 7.77
N PHE A 286 5.36 -11.77 9.00
CA PHE A 286 5.98 -11.12 10.15
C PHE A 286 6.66 -12.09 11.13
N PHE A 287 6.35 -13.39 11.11
CA PHE A 287 6.95 -14.30 12.08
C PHE A 287 8.40 -14.58 11.70
N LEU A 288 9.28 -14.48 12.71
CA LEU A 288 10.70 -14.81 12.59
C LEU A 288 10.87 -16.31 12.37
N SER A 289 11.92 -16.73 11.68
CA SER A 289 12.27 -18.16 11.59
C SER A 289 12.52 -18.76 12.99
N HIS A 290 11.93 -19.91 13.29
CA HIS A 290 12.06 -20.60 14.58
C HIS A 290 11.70 -22.08 14.43
N GLY A 291 12.39 -22.96 15.17
CA GLY A 291 12.18 -24.41 15.04
C GLY A 291 12.29 -24.87 13.58
N ASP A 292 11.26 -25.59 13.11
CA ASP A 292 11.14 -26.05 11.71
C ASP A 292 10.55 -24.99 10.76
N TYR A 293 10.06 -23.87 11.30
CA TYR A 293 9.52 -22.77 10.51
C TYR A 293 10.64 -21.87 9.99
N LYS A 294 10.70 -21.73 8.66
CA LYS A 294 11.58 -20.78 7.98
C LYS A 294 10.75 -19.68 7.33
N SER A 295 10.96 -18.44 7.76
CA SER A 295 10.32 -17.25 7.16
C SER A 295 10.67 -17.12 5.67
N PRO A 296 9.71 -16.72 4.80
CA PRO A 296 9.95 -16.37 3.40
C PRO A 296 10.94 -15.20 3.21
N GLN A 297 11.20 -14.41 4.27
CA GLN A 297 12.11 -13.25 4.24
C GLN A 297 11.75 -12.22 3.16
N ILE A 298 10.45 -11.98 2.98
CA ILE A 298 9.96 -10.88 2.15
C ILE A 298 10.18 -9.55 2.86
N ILE A 299 10.32 -8.48 2.08
CA ILE A 299 10.35 -7.10 2.58
C ILE A 299 8.92 -6.55 2.51
N PRO A 300 8.27 -6.25 3.66
CA PRO A 300 6.95 -5.63 3.66
C PRO A 300 7.03 -4.09 3.72
N ARG A 301 6.05 -3.42 3.13
CA ARG A 301 5.81 -1.98 3.24
C ARG A 301 4.35 -1.70 3.51
N VAL A 302 4.08 -0.72 4.36
CA VAL A 302 2.73 -0.17 4.56
C VAL A 302 2.45 0.84 3.44
N MET A 303 1.37 0.63 2.70
CA MET A 303 0.82 1.68 1.82
C MET A 303 0.51 2.93 2.66
N ASP A 304 0.56 4.12 2.08
CA ASP A 304 0.21 5.36 2.82
C ASP A 304 -1.21 5.24 3.38
N TYR A 305 -1.34 5.06 4.71
CA TYR A 305 -2.60 4.71 5.37
C TYR A 305 -3.66 5.83 5.27
N MET A 306 -3.25 7.05 4.93
CA MET A 306 -4.12 8.19 4.69
C MET A 306 -4.57 8.29 3.22
N LYS A 307 -4.01 7.47 2.32
CA LYS A 307 -4.41 7.37 0.90
C LYS A 307 -5.05 6.04 0.59
N PHE A 308 -4.50 4.95 1.10
CA PHE A 308 -5.03 3.59 1.04
C PHE A 308 -5.62 3.29 2.41
N MET A 309 -6.80 3.86 2.67
CA MET A 309 -7.35 3.93 4.01
C MET A 309 -8.42 2.87 4.24
N ASN A 310 -8.42 2.29 5.43
CA ASN A 310 -9.58 1.55 5.91
C ASN A 310 -10.70 2.52 6.35
N THR A 311 -11.94 2.03 6.43
CA THR A 311 -13.07 2.89 6.82
C THR A 311 -12.95 3.46 8.23
N LYS A 312 -12.17 2.87 9.13
CA LYS A 312 -11.96 3.45 10.47
C LYS A 312 -11.16 4.76 10.37
N VAL A 313 -10.13 4.83 9.53
CA VAL A 313 -9.40 6.07 9.22
C VAL A 313 -10.35 7.12 8.62
N LEU A 314 -11.14 6.73 7.61
CA LEU A 314 -12.07 7.66 6.96
C LEU A 314 -13.09 8.25 7.94
N PHE A 315 -13.86 7.37 8.60
CA PHE A 315 -15.02 7.79 9.39
C PHE A 315 -14.67 8.30 10.79
N LYS A 316 -13.52 7.95 11.36
CA LYS A 316 -13.12 8.48 12.68
C LYS A 316 -12.14 9.64 12.60
N GLN A 317 -11.47 9.86 11.47
CA GLN A 317 -10.41 10.86 11.37
C GLN A 317 -10.57 11.77 10.16
N VAL A 318 -10.39 11.24 8.95
CA VAL A 318 -10.25 12.06 7.73
C VAL A 318 -11.45 12.97 7.53
N ARG A 319 -12.68 12.47 7.63
CA ARG A 319 -13.88 13.30 7.42
C ARG A 319 -14.04 14.44 8.44
N HIS A 320 -13.38 14.35 9.60
CA HIS A 320 -13.44 15.35 10.66
C HIS A 320 -12.29 16.36 10.59
N MET A 321 -11.33 16.17 9.68
CA MET A 321 -10.26 17.14 9.43
C MET A 321 -10.81 18.37 8.69
N PRO A 322 -10.17 19.55 8.83
CA PRO A 322 -10.45 20.70 7.97
C PRO A 322 -10.37 20.31 6.49
N LYS A 323 -11.30 20.80 5.65
CA LYS A 323 -11.42 20.39 4.23
C LYS A 323 -10.12 20.56 3.44
N ASP A 324 -9.34 21.59 3.73
CA ASP A 324 -8.05 21.89 3.12
C ASP A 324 -6.92 20.93 3.56
N GLN A 325 -7.14 20.15 4.62
CA GLN A 325 -6.20 19.17 5.16
C GLN A 325 -6.61 17.73 4.87
N GLN A 326 -7.82 17.49 4.35
CA GLN A 326 -8.29 16.15 4.03
C GLN A 326 -7.49 15.57 2.86
N PRO A 327 -6.77 14.45 3.05
CA PRO A 327 -6.11 13.78 1.92
C PRO A 327 -7.17 13.28 0.95
N LYS A 328 -6.91 13.41 -0.35
CA LYS A 328 -7.71 12.73 -1.36
C LYS A 328 -7.39 11.23 -1.31
N PRO A 329 -8.35 10.35 -0.99
CA PRO A 329 -8.07 8.93 -0.90
C PRO A 329 -7.77 8.36 -2.29
N VAL A 330 -6.89 7.37 -2.34
CA VAL A 330 -6.59 6.58 -3.53
C VAL A 330 -7.51 5.37 -3.58
N MET A 331 -7.59 4.61 -2.48
CA MET A 331 -8.53 3.51 -2.30
C MET A 331 -9.06 3.53 -0.87
N VAL A 332 -10.34 3.17 -0.70
CA VAL A 332 -10.98 3.06 0.63
C VAL A 332 -11.57 1.67 0.80
N HIS A 333 -11.07 0.91 1.78
CA HIS A 333 -11.56 -0.44 2.07
C HIS A 333 -12.62 -0.41 3.17
N SER A 334 -13.83 -0.90 2.86
CA SER A 334 -14.94 -1.03 3.80
C SER A 334 -14.84 -2.29 4.67
N ASN A 335 -13.79 -2.38 5.51
CA ASN A 335 -13.46 -3.58 6.27
C ASN A 335 -13.84 -3.55 7.77
N TYR A 336 -14.08 -2.36 8.36
CA TYR A 336 -14.29 -2.22 9.81
C TYR A 336 -15.73 -2.22 10.29
N HIS A 337 -16.69 -2.07 9.38
CA HIS A 337 -18.09 -1.80 9.72
C HIS A 337 -19.00 -2.90 9.15
N PRO A 338 -20.07 -3.29 9.86
CA PRO A 338 -20.98 -4.33 9.39
C PRO A 338 -21.82 -3.88 8.17
N ASP A 339 -22.12 -2.59 8.06
CA ASP A 339 -22.89 -1.93 7.01
C ASP A 339 -22.02 -1.55 5.79
N LYS A 340 -21.15 -2.48 5.36
CA LYS A 340 -20.13 -2.25 4.33
C LYS A 340 -20.70 -1.66 3.04
N SER A 341 -21.76 -2.26 2.49
CA SER A 341 -22.33 -1.84 1.20
C SER A 341 -22.92 -0.43 1.24
N ASP A 342 -23.53 -0.03 2.36
CA ASP A 342 -24.09 1.31 2.53
C ASP A 342 -23.00 2.37 2.65
N ARG A 343 -21.94 2.08 3.41
CA ARG A 343 -20.78 2.95 3.52
C ARG A 343 -20.04 3.07 2.19
N LEU A 344 -19.89 1.97 1.45
CA LEU A 344 -19.28 1.99 0.13
C LEU A 344 -20.08 2.87 -0.85
N ARG A 345 -21.41 2.75 -0.87
CA ARG A 345 -22.29 3.67 -1.63
C ARG A 345 -22.09 5.12 -1.24
N ALA A 346 -21.96 5.40 0.05
CA ALA A 346 -21.77 6.75 0.55
C ALA A 346 -20.39 7.34 0.20
N ILE A 347 -19.34 6.52 0.25
CA ILE A 347 -17.99 6.88 -0.20
C ILE A 347 -18.01 7.26 -1.68
N ILE A 348 -18.69 6.47 -2.51
CA ILE A 348 -18.88 6.76 -3.94
C ILE A 348 -19.68 8.06 -4.12
N ALA A 349 -20.79 8.22 -3.42
CA ALA A 349 -21.60 9.43 -3.51
C ALA A 349 -20.80 10.69 -3.13
N HIS A 350 -19.99 10.61 -2.08
CA HIS A 350 -19.15 11.70 -1.61
C HIS A 350 -18.02 12.04 -2.59
N TYR A 351 -17.14 11.09 -2.88
CA TYR A 351 -15.91 11.36 -3.61
C TYR A 351 -16.05 11.34 -5.13
N ILE A 352 -17.08 10.68 -5.66
CA ILE A 352 -17.30 10.53 -7.11
C ILE A 352 -18.48 11.39 -7.57
N LYS A 353 -19.58 11.42 -6.82
CA LYS A 353 -20.82 12.11 -7.23
C LYS A 353 -20.96 13.53 -6.65
N GLY A 354 -20.06 13.93 -5.75
CA GLY A 354 -20.01 15.28 -5.18
C GLY A 354 -21.03 15.55 -4.07
N ASP A 355 -21.64 14.52 -3.49
CA ASP A 355 -22.52 14.67 -2.33
C ASP A 355 -21.71 14.83 -1.05
N GLU A 356 -21.42 16.07 -0.67
CA GLU A 356 -20.61 16.40 0.51
C GLU A 356 -21.19 15.82 1.82
N HIS A 357 -22.50 15.55 1.87
CA HIS A 357 -23.21 15.06 3.05
C HIS A 357 -23.42 13.54 3.08
N ALA A 358 -23.00 12.82 2.05
CA ALA A 358 -23.24 11.39 1.94
C ALA A 358 -22.68 10.56 3.12
N LEU A 359 -21.59 11.04 3.74
CA LEU A 359 -20.95 10.38 4.88
C LEU A 359 -21.56 10.73 6.24
N ASP A 360 -22.39 11.78 6.34
CA ASP A 360 -22.78 12.41 7.61
C ASP A 360 -23.66 11.49 8.48
N LYS A 361 -24.55 10.74 7.83
CA LYS A 361 -25.47 9.83 8.52
C LYS A 361 -24.77 8.65 9.23
N PHE A 362 -23.51 8.40 8.92
CA PHE A 362 -22.80 7.25 9.46
C PHE A 362 -22.03 7.60 10.75
N PRO A 363 -22.15 6.78 11.80
CA PRO A 363 -21.30 6.90 12.98
C PRO A 363 -19.84 6.54 12.63
N GLY A 364 -18.92 7.00 13.48
CA GLY A 364 -17.48 6.68 13.35
C GLY A 364 -17.19 5.19 13.54
N GLY A 365 -17.91 4.53 14.44
CA GLY A 365 -17.87 3.09 14.69
C GLY A 365 -19.18 2.39 14.32
N SER A 366 -19.53 1.35 15.07
CA SER A 366 -20.80 0.61 14.96
C SER A 366 -21.82 1.03 16.04
N GLU A 367 -21.54 2.10 16.77
CA GLU A 367 -22.49 2.72 17.71
C GLU A 367 -23.74 3.21 16.95
N PRO A 368 -24.94 3.23 17.55
CA PRO A 368 -26.11 3.80 16.90
C PRO A 368 -25.80 5.24 16.45
N GLY A 369 -26.08 5.57 15.18
CA GLY A 369 -25.87 6.91 14.65
C GLY A 369 -26.62 7.95 15.49
N SER A 370 -25.99 9.10 15.70
CA SER A 370 -26.58 10.26 16.38
C SER A 370 -27.66 10.91 15.54
#